data_AF-A0A924P4R2-F1
#
_entry.id   AF-A0A924P4R2-F1
#
_cell.length_a   1.000
_cell.length_b   1.000
_cell.length_c   1.000
_cell.angle_alpha   90.00
_cell.angle_beta   90.00
_cell.angle_gamma   90.00
#
_symmetry.space_group_name_H-M   'P 1'
#
loop_
_entity.id
_entity.type
_entity.pdbx_description
1 polymer ?
#
loop_
_entity_poly.entity_id
_entity_poly.type
_entity_poly.pdbx_seq_one_letter_code
_entity_poly.pdbx_strand_id
1 'polypeptide(L)'
;MENTKPFNFYMRILHRYIGFFLAGIMAVYALSGIVLIFRETDFLKREKHLEAQLSPNLPADAVGKQIKVRDLKFTKEEAGLQYFEQGTYDAKTGVAQYTAKSLPFVINKLTQLHKASTKQPLYFFNIFFAVSLLFFVVSSF
;
A
#
# COMPACT_ATOMS: atom_id res chain seq x y z
N MET A 1 -34.86 41.22 13.34
CA MET A 1 -35.34 39.89 12.92
C MET A 1 -34.12 39.11 12.47
N GLU A 2 -33.80 38.02 13.16
CA GLU A 2 -32.65 37.18 12.82
C GLU A 2 -32.98 36.40 11.55
N ASN A 3 -32.32 36.77 10.45
CA ASN A 3 -32.53 36.17 9.13
C ASN A 3 -31.76 34.84 9.06
N THR A 4 -32.25 33.82 9.76
CA THR A 4 -31.61 32.51 9.80
C THR A 4 -31.84 31.80 8.47
N LYS A 5 -30.75 31.43 7.80
CA LYS A 5 -30.80 30.76 6.51
C LYS A 5 -31.37 29.35 6.66
N PRO A 6 -32.05 28.81 5.63
CA PRO A 6 -32.63 27.46 5.70
C PRO A 6 -31.54 26.39 5.79
N PHE A 7 -31.85 25.25 6.40
CA PHE A 7 -30.91 24.12 6.56
C PHE A 7 -30.24 23.70 5.24
N ASN A 8 -30.99 23.67 4.14
CA ASN A 8 -30.50 23.33 2.80
C ASN A 8 -29.39 24.27 2.31
N PHE A 9 -29.42 25.54 2.74
CA PHE A 9 -28.37 26.50 2.43
C PHE A 9 -27.04 26.07 3.05
N TYR A 10 -27.06 25.68 4.33
CA TYR A 10 -25.86 25.21 5.03
C TYR A 10 -25.38 23.85 4.49
N MET A 11 -26.31 22.94 4.16
CA MET A 11 -25.97 21.65 3.54
C MET A 11 -25.23 21.83 2.21
N ARG A 12 -25.69 22.75 1.34
CA ARG A 12 -25.03 23.04 0.06
C ARG A 12 -23.65 23.65 0.24
N ILE A 13 -23.46 24.50 1.25
CA ILE A 13 -22.15 25.05 1.59
C ILE A 13 -21.21 23.94 2.07
N LEU A 14 -21.67 23.10 2.98
CA LEU A 14 -20.90 21.99 3.54
C LEU A 14 -20.51 20.99 2.44
N HIS A 15 -21.46 20.60 1.59
CA HIS A 15 -21.23 19.73 0.42
C HIS A 15 -20.10 20.27 -0.45
N ARG A 16 -20.12 21.57 -0.78
CA ARG A 16 -19.09 22.18 -1.63
C ARG A 16 -17.71 22.17 -0.97
N TYR A 17 -17.60 22.57 0.29
CA TYR A 17 -16.29 22.65 0.96
C TYR A 17 -15.70 21.28 1.25
N ILE A 18 -16.52 20.34 1.74
CA ILE A 18 -16.10 18.94 1.90
C ILE A 18 -15.77 18.35 0.52
N GLY A 19 -16.51 18.70 -0.52
CA GLY A 19 -16.27 18.33 -1.92
C GLY A 19 -14.88 18.70 -2.43
N PHE A 20 -14.48 19.97 -2.26
CA PHE A 20 -13.15 20.42 -2.67
C PHE A 20 -12.03 19.71 -1.93
N PHE A 21 -12.20 19.45 -0.63
CA PHE A 21 -11.23 18.65 0.14
C PHE A 21 -11.17 17.21 -0.37
N LEU A 22 -12.33 16.57 -0.61
CA LEU A 22 -12.41 15.19 -1.08
C LEU A 22 -11.87 15.00 -2.49
N ALA A 23 -11.89 16.02 -3.35
CA ALA A 23 -11.37 15.92 -4.72
C ALA A 23 -9.90 15.43 -4.74
N GLY A 24 -9.08 15.89 -3.79
CA GLY A 24 -7.70 15.42 -3.64
C GLY A 24 -7.63 13.94 -3.26
N ILE A 25 -8.45 13.50 -2.28
CA ILE A 25 -8.49 12.10 -1.86
C ILE A 25 -9.02 11.20 -2.99
N MET A 26 -10.04 11.65 -3.73
CA MET A 26 -10.57 10.93 -4.90
C MET A 26 -9.50 10.75 -5.98
N ALA A 27 -8.68 11.76 -6.25
CA ALA A 27 -7.54 11.62 -7.16
C ALA A 27 -6.54 10.56 -6.69
N VAL A 28 -6.20 10.55 -5.39
CA VAL A 28 -5.33 9.51 -4.82
C VAL A 28 -5.95 8.13 -5.01
N TYR A 29 -7.22 7.96 -4.65
CA TYR A 29 -7.92 6.67 -4.75
C TYR A 29 -8.05 6.17 -6.18
N ALA A 30 -8.35 7.05 -7.13
CA ALA A 30 -8.43 6.70 -8.55
C ALA A 30 -7.06 6.22 -9.07
N LEU A 31 -6.01 7.03 -8.89
CA LEU A 31 -4.67 6.71 -9.39
C LEU A 31 -4.11 5.44 -8.72
N SER A 32 -4.19 5.36 -7.40
CA SER A 32 -3.70 4.19 -6.67
C SER A 32 -4.56 2.96 -6.93
N GLY A 33 -5.88 3.10 -7.15
CA GLY A 33 -6.77 2.00 -7.52
C GLY A 33 -6.35 1.34 -8.83
N ILE A 34 -6.07 2.15 -9.86
CA ILE A 34 -5.53 1.66 -11.15
C ILE A 34 -4.22 0.91 -10.93
N VAL A 35 -3.29 1.48 -10.16
CA VAL A 35 -2.00 0.82 -9.86
C VAL A 35 -2.20 -0.50 -9.12
N LEU A 36 -3.19 -0.60 -8.22
CA LEU A 36 -3.46 -1.80 -7.43
C LEU A 36 -4.03 -2.96 -8.25
N ILE A 37 -4.66 -2.71 -9.41
CA ILE A 37 -5.04 -3.76 -10.37
C ILE A 37 -3.79 -4.53 -10.84
N PHE A 38 -2.69 -3.82 -11.06
CA PHE A 38 -1.43 -4.37 -11.56
C PHE A 38 -0.46 -4.81 -10.45
N ARG A 39 -0.89 -4.93 -9.19
CA ARG A 39 0.00 -5.17 -8.04
C ARG A 39 0.85 -6.44 -8.14
N GLU A 40 0.34 -7.47 -8.82
CA GLU A 40 1.04 -8.75 -9.03
C GLU A 40 1.98 -8.72 -10.25
N THR A 41 1.95 -7.65 -11.04
CA THR A 41 2.82 -7.49 -12.23
C THR A 41 4.04 -6.62 -11.92
N ASP A 42 4.97 -6.52 -12.86
CA ASP A 42 6.13 -5.61 -12.76
C ASP A 42 5.83 -4.16 -13.19
N PHE A 43 4.56 -3.86 -13.46
CA PHE A 43 4.12 -2.52 -13.86
C PHE A 43 4.57 -1.45 -12.86
N LEU A 44 5.33 -0.47 -13.36
CA LEU A 44 5.90 0.68 -12.63
C LEU A 44 6.86 0.33 -11.48
N LYS A 45 7.17 -0.95 -11.21
CA LYS A 45 8.11 -1.32 -10.16
C LYS A 45 9.54 -1.03 -10.60
N ARG A 46 10.41 -0.72 -9.64
CA ARG A 46 11.86 -0.58 -9.82
C ARG A 46 12.58 -1.64 -8.99
N GLU A 47 13.69 -2.12 -9.55
CA GLU A 47 14.58 -3.05 -8.87
C GLU A 47 15.36 -2.36 -7.76
N LYS A 48 15.51 -3.06 -6.64
CA LYS A 48 16.31 -2.64 -5.50
C LYS A 48 17.02 -3.85 -4.92
N HIS A 49 18.34 -3.79 -4.85
CA HIS A 49 19.13 -4.76 -4.11
C HIS A 49 18.94 -4.54 -2.61
N LEU A 50 18.62 -5.61 -1.91
CA LEU A 50 18.37 -5.63 -0.48
C LEU A 50 19.21 -6.73 0.16
N GLU A 51 19.64 -6.44 1.38
CA GLU A 51 20.24 -7.39 2.28
C GLU A 51 19.35 -7.48 3.52
N ALA A 52 19.05 -8.70 3.95
CA ALA A 52 18.26 -8.97 5.14
C ALA A 52 18.96 -10.00 6.00
N GLN A 53 19.15 -9.68 7.28
CA GLN A 53 19.61 -10.65 8.27
C GLN A 53 18.40 -11.44 8.78
N LEU A 54 18.41 -12.74 8.54
CA LEU A 54 17.41 -13.70 9.02
C LEU A 54 18.04 -14.64 10.06
N SER A 55 17.21 -15.51 10.64
CA SER A 55 17.72 -16.62 11.45
C SER A 55 18.46 -17.62 10.55
N PRO A 56 19.58 -18.19 11.00
CA PRO A 56 20.25 -19.29 10.28
C PRO A 56 19.33 -20.51 10.10
N ASN A 57 19.62 -21.29 9.06
CA ASN A 57 18.97 -22.58 8.78
C ASN A 57 17.42 -22.55 8.71
N LEU A 58 16.84 -21.47 8.16
CA LEU A 58 15.40 -21.39 7.90
C LEU A 58 14.98 -22.19 6.64
N PRO A 59 13.80 -22.83 6.66
CA PRO A 59 13.23 -23.44 5.46
C PRO A 59 12.83 -22.37 4.42
N ALA A 60 12.77 -22.75 3.15
CA ALA A 60 12.46 -21.86 2.02
C ALA A 60 11.20 -20.99 2.25
N ASP A 61 10.12 -21.61 2.76
CA ASP A 61 8.86 -20.91 3.05
C ASP A 61 9.03 -19.81 4.11
N ALA A 62 9.87 -20.05 5.12
CA ALA A 62 10.12 -19.08 6.19
C ALA A 62 11.01 -17.94 5.69
N VAL A 63 12.03 -18.25 4.88
CA VAL A 63 12.86 -17.24 4.20
C VAL A 63 11.97 -16.37 3.33
N GLY A 64 11.19 -16.96 2.42
CA GLY A 64 10.28 -16.25 1.52
C GLY A 64 9.29 -15.33 2.26
N LYS A 65 8.70 -15.79 3.37
CA LYS A 65 7.82 -14.96 4.22
C LYS A 65 8.54 -13.75 4.82
N GLN A 66 9.77 -13.92 5.30
CA GLN A 66 10.51 -12.83 5.93
C GLN A 66 10.99 -11.78 4.92
N ILE A 67 11.44 -12.21 3.74
CA ILE A 67 11.88 -11.28 2.67
C ILE A 67 10.73 -10.82 1.75
N LYS A 68 9.49 -11.28 2.02
CA LYS A 68 8.26 -10.99 1.27
C LYS A 68 8.30 -11.44 -0.20
N VAL A 69 9.04 -12.51 -0.47
CA VAL A 69 9.04 -13.20 -1.76
C VAL A 69 8.01 -14.34 -1.69
N ARG A 70 7.03 -14.32 -2.58
CA ARG A 70 6.00 -15.38 -2.67
C ARG A 70 6.61 -16.58 -3.36
N ASP A 71 6.22 -17.77 -2.91
CA ASP A 71 6.58 -19.05 -3.54
C ASP A 71 8.09 -19.23 -3.78
N LEU A 72 8.90 -18.79 -2.81
CA LEU A 72 10.35 -18.92 -2.87
C LEU A 72 10.74 -20.41 -2.96
N LYS A 73 11.50 -20.75 -4.00
CA LYS A 73 12.07 -22.08 -4.20
C LYS A 73 13.58 -21.97 -4.37
N PHE A 74 14.30 -22.76 -3.59
CA PHE A 74 15.73 -22.90 -3.78
C PHE A 74 16.00 -23.76 -5.01
N THR A 75 16.83 -23.26 -5.91
CA THR A 75 17.19 -23.92 -7.17
C THR A 75 18.53 -24.63 -7.08
N LYS A 76 19.41 -24.19 -6.17
CA LYS A 76 20.76 -24.72 -6.00
C LYS A 76 21.24 -24.50 -4.57
N GLU A 77 22.07 -25.40 -4.07
CA GLU A 77 22.79 -25.24 -2.81
C GLU A 77 24.29 -25.53 -3.01
N GLU A 78 25.16 -24.59 -2.65
CA GLU A 78 26.63 -24.74 -2.72
C GLU A 78 27.29 -24.15 -1.48
N ALA A 79 28.13 -24.94 -0.80
CA ALA A 79 28.93 -24.51 0.35
C ALA A 79 28.14 -23.88 1.54
N GLY A 80 26.82 -24.13 1.61
CA GLY A 80 25.90 -23.53 2.60
C GLY A 80 25.15 -22.30 2.10
N LEU A 81 25.38 -21.89 0.84
CA LEU A 81 24.63 -20.84 0.16
C LEU A 81 23.50 -21.47 -0.67
N GLN A 82 22.27 -21.08 -0.37
CA GLN A 82 21.06 -21.50 -1.08
C GLN A 82 20.64 -20.41 -2.08
N TYR A 83 20.59 -20.77 -3.36
CA TYR A 83 20.22 -19.87 -4.45
C TYR A 83 18.74 -19.99 -4.75
N PHE A 84 18.11 -18.87 -5.06
CA PHE A 84 16.74 -18.78 -5.55
C PHE A 84 16.68 -17.74 -6.68
N GLU A 85 15.57 -17.68 -7.39
CA GLU A 85 15.42 -16.85 -8.59
C GLU A 85 15.81 -15.38 -8.39
N GLN A 86 15.49 -14.81 -7.22
CA GLN A 86 15.73 -13.40 -6.92
C GLN A 86 17.02 -13.13 -6.14
N GLY A 87 17.80 -14.14 -5.76
CA GLY A 87 19.00 -13.93 -4.92
C GLY A 87 19.57 -15.18 -4.24
N THR A 88 20.25 -14.95 -3.12
CA THR A 88 20.96 -15.96 -2.35
C THR A 88 20.68 -15.83 -0.85
N TYR A 89 20.66 -16.96 -0.15
CA TYR A 89 20.52 -17.04 1.29
C TYR A 89 21.61 -17.94 1.86
N ASP A 90 22.39 -17.44 2.81
CA ASP A 90 23.39 -18.22 3.51
C ASP A 90 22.75 -18.91 4.71
N ALA A 91 22.68 -20.24 4.68
CA ALA A 91 22.07 -21.03 5.74
C ALA A 91 22.88 -21.02 7.04
N LYS A 92 24.18 -20.70 7.00
CA LYS A 92 25.06 -20.66 8.17
C LYS A 92 24.99 -19.30 8.87
N THR A 93 25.07 -18.21 8.11
CA THR A 93 25.06 -16.85 8.66
C THR A 93 23.67 -16.26 8.78
N GLY A 94 22.68 -16.80 8.04
CA GLY A 94 21.32 -16.26 7.96
C GLY A 94 21.18 -15.03 7.05
N VAL A 95 22.23 -14.65 6.31
CA VAL A 95 22.21 -13.47 5.44
C VAL A 95 21.51 -13.78 4.12
N ALA A 96 20.48 -13.01 3.77
CA ALA A 96 19.82 -13.06 2.48
C ALA A 96 20.17 -11.82 1.65
N GLN A 97 20.74 -12.01 0.46
CA GLN A 97 20.97 -10.96 -0.53
C GLN A 97 20.06 -11.19 -1.73
N TYR A 98 19.21 -10.23 -2.06
CA TYR A 98 18.19 -10.42 -3.08
C TYR A 98 17.75 -9.13 -3.76
N THR A 99 17.20 -9.27 -4.95
CA THR A 99 16.65 -8.16 -5.73
C THR A 99 15.14 -8.15 -5.57
N ALA A 100 14.61 -7.08 -4.97
CA ALA A 100 13.18 -6.88 -4.82
C ALA A 100 12.68 -5.80 -5.78
N LYS A 101 11.53 -6.03 -6.40
CA LYS A 101 10.83 -5.03 -7.20
C LYS A 101 9.81 -4.30 -6.34
N SER A 102 9.90 -2.97 -6.29
CA SER A 102 8.99 -2.14 -5.48
C SER A 102 8.54 -0.88 -6.22
N LEU A 103 7.36 -0.36 -5.87
CA LEU A 103 6.86 0.87 -6.47
C LEU A 103 7.75 2.08 -6.11
N PRO A 104 7.93 3.04 -7.03
CA PRO A 104 8.57 4.31 -6.76
C PRO A 104 7.94 5.02 -5.56
N PHE A 105 8.74 5.79 -4.84
CA PHE A 105 8.37 6.37 -3.55
C PHE A 105 6.98 7.02 -3.53
N VAL A 106 6.68 7.90 -4.48
CA VAL A 106 5.39 8.63 -4.55
C VAL A 106 4.22 7.67 -4.73
N ILE A 107 4.27 6.79 -5.73
CA ILE A 107 3.21 5.83 -6.05
C ILE A 107 3.00 4.85 -4.89
N ASN A 108 4.10 4.40 -4.27
CA ASN A 108 4.05 3.56 -3.09
C ASN A 108 3.30 4.26 -1.94
N LYS A 109 3.55 5.55 -1.69
CA LYS A 109 2.82 6.32 -0.66
C LYS A 109 1.33 6.47 -0.96
N LEU A 110 0.97 6.75 -2.22
CA LEU A 110 -0.44 6.81 -2.63
C LEU A 110 -1.17 5.47 -2.39
N THR A 111 -0.54 4.36 -2.77
CA THR A 111 -1.12 3.02 -2.56
C THR A 111 -1.15 2.59 -1.09
N GLN A 112 -0.22 3.08 -0.25
CA GLN A 112 -0.26 2.88 1.20
C GLN A 112 -1.44 3.62 1.84
N LEU A 113 -1.69 4.87 1.43
CA LEU A 113 -2.84 5.64 1.92
C LEU A 113 -4.15 4.93 1.59
N HIS A 114 -4.34 4.53 0.32
CA HIS A 114 -5.54 3.80 -0.14
C HIS A 114 -5.77 2.52 0.66
N LYS A 115 -4.71 1.73 0.92
CA LYS A 115 -4.80 0.44 1.61
C LYS A 115 -4.62 0.52 3.14
N ALA A 116 -4.61 1.70 3.73
CA ALA A 116 -4.38 1.83 5.17
C ALA A 116 -5.43 1.06 5.97
N SER A 117 -4.97 0.19 6.87
CA SER A 117 -5.80 -0.62 7.77
C SER A 117 -5.64 -0.16 9.22
N THR A 118 -6.39 -0.77 10.15
CA THR A 118 -6.35 -0.45 11.59
C THR A 118 -4.95 -0.54 12.24
N LYS A 119 -3.98 -1.14 11.55
CA LYS A 119 -2.57 -1.19 11.97
C LYS A 119 -1.81 0.12 11.72
N GLN A 120 -2.39 1.08 11.00
CA GLN A 120 -1.74 2.34 10.62
C GLN A 120 -2.67 3.53 10.91
N PRO A 121 -2.23 4.58 11.62
CA PRO A 121 -3.08 5.74 11.94
C PRO A 121 -3.79 6.40 10.75
N LEU A 122 -3.25 6.23 9.53
CA LEU A 122 -3.85 6.72 8.30
C LEU A 122 -5.26 6.15 8.01
N TYR A 123 -5.69 5.05 8.67
CA TYR A 123 -7.03 4.49 8.47
C TYR A 123 -8.16 5.48 8.78
N PHE A 124 -7.93 6.46 9.66
CA PHE A 124 -8.91 7.52 9.95
C PHE A 124 -9.27 8.33 8.71
N PHE A 125 -8.31 8.58 7.79
CA PHE A 125 -8.60 9.26 6.52
C PHE A 125 -9.53 8.43 5.64
N ASN A 126 -9.37 7.11 5.63
CA ASN A 126 -10.20 6.19 4.84
C ASN A 126 -11.63 6.14 5.39
N ILE A 127 -11.79 6.14 6.71
CA ILE A 127 -13.11 6.24 7.36
C ILE A 127 -13.75 7.60 7.06
N PHE A 128 -13.02 8.70 7.23
CA PHE A 128 -13.52 10.05 6.93
C PHE A 128 -13.98 10.14 5.47
N PHE A 129 -13.19 9.59 4.54
CA PHE A 129 -13.54 9.54 3.14
C PHE A 129 -14.84 8.76 2.91
N ALA A 130 -14.98 7.56 3.49
CA ALA A 130 -16.18 6.74 3.37
C ALA A 130 -17.44 7.43 3.92
N VAL A 131 -17.36 8.03 5.12
CA VAL A 131 -18.48 8.79 5.72
C VAL A 131 -18.83 10.01 4.88
N SER A 132 -17.82 10.70 4.33
CA SER A 132 -18.03 11.85 3.46
C SER A 132 -18.73 11.48 2.14
N LEU A 133 -18.43 10.30 1.58
CA LEU A 133 -19.16 9.79 0.41
C LEU A 133 -20.63 9.53 0.73
N LEU A 134 -20.94 8.93 1.88
CA LEU A 134 -22.34 8.77 2.33
C LEU A 134 -23.02 10.12 2.54
N PHE A 135 -22.31 11.09 3.12
CA PHE A 135 -22.79 12.45 3.26
C PHE A 135 -23.13 13.08 1.90
N PHE A 136 -22.30 12.89 0.86
CA PHE A 136 -22.60 13.41 -0.48
C PHE A 136 -23.86 12.80 -1.10
N VAL A 137 -24.13 11.51 -0.88
CA VAL A 137 -25.37 10.87 -1.37
C VAL A 137 -26.60 11.57 -0.80
N VAL A 138 -26.60 11.88 0.50
CA VAL A 138 -27.76 12.49 1.18
C VAL A 138 -27.84 14.00 0.94
N SER A 139 -26.70 14.70 0.85
CA SER A 139 -26.65 16.17 0.73
C SER A 139 -26.77 16.70 -0.69
N SER A 140 -26.84 15.83 -1.71
CA SER A 140 -26.97 16.23 -3.12
C SER A 140 -28.38 16.70 -3.51
N PHE A 141 -29.39 16.42 -2.67
CA PHE A 141 -30.79 16.78 -2.87
C PHE A 141 -31.22 17.90 -1.91
#